data_AF-A0AA49GAF8-F1
#
_entry.id   AF-A0AA49GAF8-F1
#
_cell.length_a   1.000
_cell.length_b   1.000
_cell.length_c   1.000
_cell.angle_alpha   90.00
_cell.angle_beta   90.00
_cell.angle_gamma   90.00
#
_symmetry.space_group_name_H-M   'P 1'
#
loop_
_entity.id
_entity.type
_entity.pdbx_description
1 polymer ?
#
loop_
_entity_poly.entity_id
_entity_poly.type
_entity_poly.pdbx_seq_one_letter_code
_entity_poly.pdbx_strand_id
1 'polypeptide(L)'
;MAHLSEYDIRKQYFATIKKTRRLSPEDTEEVRELVLEVQDPAFECEIDQSFGVLVKVSDDFGNTLHHRLYSVADIPKKQKNKTIITMLVKRCSYVDAFSGELFHGIASHYLCDRKVGDKITITGPYPLAFKIPEDRSSNLILIGMGTGIAPFRAFIKHIYNDVKDWTGRILLFYGAKTGLELLYQNEIEDDLTNYYNEDTFKAIHAFSPRPLWNDPVVIDQSIDERSEEILDMLSYLNTYIYVAGHEKVNEGLDKAFADVMGSKKKWEARKAELIAGKKWVELIY
;
A
#
# COMPACT_ATOMS: atom_id res chain seq x y z
N MET A 1 10.93 -8.24 8.12
CA MET A 1 10.31 -9.18 7.16
C MET A 1 9.47 -10.16 7.94
N ALA A 2 8.18 -10.25 7.65
CA ALA A 2 7.31 -11.25 8.29
C ALA A 2 7.69 -12.65 7.78
N HIS A 3 7.96 -13.58 8.69
CA HIS A 3 8.36 -14.93 8.31
C HIS A 3 7.12 -15.76 7.91
N LEU A 4 7.27 -16.62 6.90
CA LEU A 4 6.23 -17.57 6.47
C LEU A 4 5.63 -18.39 7.64
N SER A 5 6.42 -18.64 8.69
CA SER A 5 6.00 -19.35 9.91
C SER A 5 5.00 -18.58 10.78
N GLU A 6 4.81 -17.28 10.55
CA GLU A 6 3.93 -16.42 11.36
C GLU A 6 2.47 -16.47 10.88
N TYR A 7 2.21 -17.04 9.70
CA TYR A 7 0.87 -17.06 9.10
C TYR A 7 0.34 -18.49 8.94
N ASP A 8 -0.89 -18.72 9.40
CA ASP A 8 -1.58 -19.97 9.14
C ASP A 8 -2.01 -20.06 7.66
N ILE A 9 -1.30 -20.89 6.90
CA ILE A 9 -1.58 -21.16 5.48
C ILE A 9 -2.38 -22.45 5.26
N ARG A 10 -2.84 -23.12 6.33
CA ARG A 10 -3.59 -24.38 6.23
C ARG A 10 -4.98 -24.15 5.64
N LYS A 11 -5.61 -23.03 5.99
CA LYS A 11 -6.90 -22.63 5.42
C LYS A 11 -6.65 -21.91 4.09
N GLN A 12 -6.98 -22.60 3.01
CA GLN A 12 -6.80 -22.14 1.64
C GLN A 12 -8.15 -21.93 0.98
N TYR A 13 -8.23 -20.89 0.15
CA TYR A 13 -9.41 -20.59 -0.64
C TYR A 13 -9.02 -20.45 -2.11
N PHE A 14 -9.99 -20.67 -2.99
CA PHE A 14 -9.82 -20.45 -4.41
C PHE A 14 -10.46 -19.12 -4.81
N ALA A 15 -9.71 -18.33 -5.56
CA ALA A 15 -10.20 -17.09 -6.15
C ALA A 15 -10.08 -17.12 -7.66
N THR A 16 -11.02 -16.49 -8.35
CA THR A 16 -11.01 -16.34 -9.81
C THR A 16 -10.67 -14.90 -10.16
N ILE A 17 -9.75 -14.69 -11.11
CA ILE A 17 -9.45 -13.35 -11.61
C ILE A 17 -10.67 -12.83 -12.39
N LYS A 18 -11.24 -11.71 -11.95
CA LYS A 18 -12.35 -11.02 -12.62
C LYS A 18 -11.89 -9.87 -13.50
N LYS A 19 -10.83 -9.18 -13.08
CA LYS A 19 -10.21 -8.05 -13.80
C LYS A 19 -8.70 -8.11 -13.59
N THR A 20 -7.96 -7.82 -14.64
CA THR A 20 -6.51 -7.57 -14.61
C THR A 20 -6.26 -6.32 -15.43
N ARG A 21 -5.58 -5.33 -14.86
CA ARG A 21 -5.32 -4.04 -15.51
C ARG A 21 -3.92 -3.57 -15.15
N ARG A 22 -3.12 -3.23 -16.17
CA ARG A 22 -1.86 -2.53 -15.95
C ARG A 22 -2.14 -1.06 -15.64
N LEU A 23 -1.61 -0.58 -14.52
CA LEU A 23 -1.70 0.82 -14.10
C LEU A 23 -0.48 1.63 -14.50
N SER A 24 0.68 0.98 -14.66
CA SER A 24 1.91 1.66 -15.09
C SER A 24 2.04 1.73 -16.61
N PRO A 25 2.74 2.73 -17.16
CA PRO A 25 3.12 2.79 -18.57
C PRO A 25 3.85 1.54 -19.06
N GLU A 26 3.82 1.26 -20.37
CA GLU A 26 4.41 0.04 -20.96
C GLU A 26 5.94 -0.04 -20.81
N ASP A 27 6.60 1.11 -20.83
CA ASP A 27 8.06 1.31 -20.77
C ASP A 27 8.64 1.34 -19.35
N THR A 28 7.79 1.22 -18.32
CA THR A 28 8.20 1.26 -16.92
C THR A 28 7.99 -0.09 -16.22
N GLU A 29 8.36 -0.18 -14.95
CA GLU A 29 8.10 -1.38 -14.15
C GLU A 29 6.60 -1.69 -14.14
N GLU A 30 6.24 -2.95 -14.42
CA GLU A 30 4.85 -3.34 -14.54
C GLU A 30 4.16 -3.36 -13.18
N VAL A 31 3.13 -2.54 -13.00
CA VAL A 31 2.24 -2.56 -11.83
C VAL A 31 0.82 -2.85 -12.30
N ARG A 32 0.17 -3.85 -11.70
CA ARG A 32 -1.17 -4.30 -12.06
C ARG A 32 -2.13 -4.28 -10.89
N GLU A 33 -3.35 -3.84 -11.17
CA GLU A 33 -4.51 -4.10 -10.34
C GLU A 33 -5.15 -5.43 -10.76
N LEU A 34 -5.45 -6.27 -9.76
CA LEU A 34 -6.19 -7.51 -9.94
C LEU A 34 -7.43 -7.49 -9.05
N VAL A 35 -8.59 -7.80 -9.65
CA VAL A 35 -9.85 -8.01 -8.92
C VAL A 35 -10.14 -9.49 -8.86
N LEU A 36 -10.34 -10.00 -7.65
CA LEU A 36 -10.51 -11.41 -7.34
C LEU A 36 -11.91 -11.68 -6.81
N GLU A 37 -12.55 -12.74 -7.29
CA GLU A 37 -13.78 -13.27 -6.71
C GLU A 37 -13.45 -14.55 -5.95
N VAL A 38 -13.53 -14.49 -4.62
CA VAL A 38 -13.28 -15.64 -3.75
C VAL A 38 -14.50 -16.55 -3.79
N GLN A 39 -14.26 -17.83 -4.10
CA GLN A 39 -15.33 -18.78 -4.40
C GLN A 39 -16.01 -19.35 -3.14
N ASP A 40 -15.30 -19.33 -2.01
CA ASP A 40 -15.82 -19.80 -0.73
C ASP A 40 -16.62 -18.69 -0.03
N PRO A 41 -17.92 -18.90 0.25
CA PRO A 41 -18.75 -17.91 0.95
C PRO A 41 -18.32 -17.60 2.38
N ALA A 42 -17.52 -18.47 3.02
CA ALA A 42 -17.02 -18.27 4.37
C ALA A 42 -15.77 -17.37 4.42
N PHE A 43 -15.22 -17.00 3.27
CA PHE A 43 -14.13 -16.03 3.23
C PHE A 43 -14.69 -14.61 3.34
N GLU A 44 -14.34 -13.93 4.42
CA GLU A 44 -14.65 -12.52 4.65
C GLU A 44 -13.34 -11.76 4.78
N CYS A 45 -13.29 -10.53 4.28
CA CYS A 45 -12.10 -9.69 4.31
C CYS A 45 -12.53 -8.24 4.48
N GLU A 46 -11.74 -7.47 5.23
CA GLU A 46 -11.96 -6.07 5.52
C GLU A 46 -10.82 -5.19 4.94
N ILE A 47 -11.01 -3.87 4.97
CA ILE A 47 -10.07 -2.90 4.38
C ILE A 47 -8.73 -2.81 5.12
N ASP A 48 -8.69 -3.15 6.40
CA ASP A 48 -7.50 -3.14 7.26
C ASP A 48 -6.80 -4.51 7.26
N GLN A 49 -7.01 -5.30 6.22
CA GLN A 49 -6.48 -6.65 6.12
C GLN A 49 -5.62 -6.85 4.86
N SER A 50 -4.83 -7.90 4.94
CA SER A 50 -4.07 -8.47 3.83
C SER A 50 -4.47 -9.92 3.65
N PHE A 51 -4.02 -10.50 2.55
CA PHE A 51 -4.22 -11.92 2.29
C PHE A 51 -3.02 -12.48 1.55
N GLY A 52 -2.81 -13.78 1.71
CA GLY A 52 -1.72 -14.49 1.07
C GLY A 52 -2.11 -14.98 -0.31
N VAL A 53 -1.16 -14.98 -1.24
CA VAL A 53 -1.23 -15.76 -2.47
C VAL A 53 -0.25 -16.91 -2.34
N LEU A 54 -0.72 -18.12 -2.63
CA LEU A 54 0.05 -19.34 -2.60
C LEU A 54 0.29 -19.84 -4.02
N VAL A 55 1.55 -19.87 -4.43
CA VAL A 55 1.98 -20.36 -5.74
C VAL A 55 2.65 -21.71 -5.56
N LYS A 56 2.16 -22.72 -6.28
CA LYS A 56 2.83 -24.02 -6.36
C LYS A 56 4.02 -23.91 -7.30
N VAL A 57 5.20 -24.23 -6.79
CA VAL A 57 6.45 -24.23 -7.56
C VAL A 57 7.01 -25.63 -7.53
N SER A 58 7.57 -26.09 -8.64
CA SER A 58 8.44 -27.26 -8.66
C SER A 58 9.86 -26.76 -8.71
N ASP A 59 10.48 -26.54 -7.55
CA ASP A 59 11.90 -26.20 -7.47
C ASP A 59 12.74 -27.44 -7.14
N ASP A 60 14.01 -27.41 -7.55
CA ASP A 60 14.97 -28.48 -7.31
C ASP A 60 15.39 -28.60 -5.83
N PHE A 61 14.94 -27.66 -4.98
CA PHE A 61 15.30 -27.52 -3.58
C PHE A 61 14.22 -28.02 -2.61
N GLY A 62 13.11 -28.55 -3.14
CA GLY A 62 12.05 -29.19 -2.36
C GLY A 62 10.99 -28.26 -1.76
N ASN A 63 11.07 -26.94 -2.01
CA ASN A 63 10.03 -25.99 -1.61
C ASN A 63 8.93 -25.95 -2.68
N THR A 64 7.85 -26.67 -2.39
CA THR A 64 6.74 -26.79 -3.34
C THR A 64 5.77 -25.61 -3.33
N LEU A 65 5.90 -24.70 -2.37
CA LEU A 65 4.94 -23.63 -2.10
C LEU A 65 5.63 -22.31 -1.82
N HIS A 66 5.24 -21.28 -2.57
CA HIS A 66 5.69 -19.91 -2.41
C HIS A 66 4.51 -19.04 -1.98
N HIS A 67 4.59 -18.49 -0.75
CA HIS A 67 3.56 -17.63 -0.18
C HIS A 67 4.04 -16.19 -0.14
N ARG A 68 3.19 -15.23 -0.57
CA ARG A 68 3.41 -13.78 -0.51
C ARG A 68 2.13 -13.08 -0.06
N LEU A 69 2.28 -12.06 0.79
CA LEU A 69 1.16 -11.24 1.27
C LEU A 69 0.91 -10.04 0.35
N TYR A 70 -0.36 -9.67 0.23
CA TYR A 70 -0.82 -8.49 -0.49
C TYR A 70 -1.87 -7.77 0.34
N SER A 71 -1.76 -6.45 0.44
CA SER A 71 -2.78 -5.61 1.07
C SER A 71 -4.03 -5.52 0.20
N VAL A 72 -5.19 -5.43 0.84
CA VAL A 72 -6.43 -5.06 0.17
C VAL A 72 -6.30 -3.64 -0.39
N ALA A 73 -6.66 -3.47 -1.67
CA ALA A 73 -6.48 -2.22 -2.41
C ALA A 73 -7.80 -1.46 -2.68
N ASP A 74 -8.97 -2.04 -2.35
CA ASP A 74 -10.29 -1.43 -2.47
C ASP A 74 -11.22 -1.97 -1.39
N ILE A 75 -12.37 -1.31 -1.15
CA ILE A 75 -13.39 -1.80 -0.23
C ILE A 75 -13.87 -3.19 -0.69
N PRO A 76 -13.69 -4.26 0.12
CA PRO A 76 -14.21 -5.58 -0.21
C PRO A 76 -15.73 -5.54 -0.39
N LYS A 77 -16.24 -6.21 -1.44
CA LYS A 77 -17.68 -6.23 -1.75
C LYS A 77 -18.23 -7.64 -1.69
N LYS A 78 -19.44 -7.82 -1.15
CA LYS A 78 -20.17 -9.09 -1.28
C LYS A 78 -21.06 -9.06 -2.52
N GLN A 79 -20.85 -9.99 -3.44
CA GLN A 79 -21.69 -10.18 -4.63
C GLN A 79 -22.13 -11.65 -4.70
N LYS A 80 -23.46 -11.91 -4.63
CA LYS A 80 -24.03 -13.27 -4.69
C LYS A 80 -23.35 -14.25 -3.71
N ASN A 81 -23.18 -13.83 -2.45
CA ASN A 81 -22.48 -14.57 -1.38
C ASN A 81 -20.98 -14.87 -1.64
N LYS A 82 -20.35 -14.16 -2.57
CA LYS A 82 -18.91 -14.23 -2.80
C LYS A 82 -18.25 -12.90 -2.49
N THR A 83 -17.04 -12.97 -1.94
CA THR A 83 -16.27 -11.78 -1.60
C THR A 83 -15.41 -11.38 -2.79
N ILE A 84 -15.55 -10.12 -3.22
CA ILE A 84 -14.72 -9.48 -4.22
C ILE A 84 -13.66 -8.66 -3.50
N ILE A 85 -12.40 -8.94 -3.77
CA ILE A 85 -11.24 -8.22 -3.22
C ILE A 85 -10.35 -7.71 -4.35
N THR A 86 -9.71 -6.57 -4.14
CA THR A 86 -8.78 -5.97 -5.09
C THR A 86 -7.38 -5.97 -4.49
N MET A 87 -6.36 -6.23 -5.32
CA MET A 87 -4.95 -6.12 -4.93
C MET A 87 -4.15 -5.34 -5.98
N LEU A 88 -2.98 -4.91 -5.54
CA LEU A 88 -1.98 -4.26 -6.38
C LEU A 88 -0.70 -5.08 -6.37
N VAL A 89 -0.15 -5.35 -7.55
CA VAL A 89 1.04 -6.19 -7.72
C VAL A 89 2.04 -5.48 -8.62
N LYS A 90 3.27 -5.31 -8.13
CA LYS A 90 4.42 -4.91 -8.95
C LYS A 90 5.17 -6.16 -9.41
N ARG A 91 5.49 -6.25 -10.71
CA ARG A 91 6.39 -7.27 -11.23
C ARG A 91 7.80 -6.96 -10.74
N CYS A 92 8.34 -7.83 -9.88
CA CYS A 92 9.66 -7.63 -9.26
C CYS A 92 10.67 -8.60 -9.86
N SER A 93 11.81 -8.07 -10.29
CA SER A 93 13.00 -8.83 -10.64
C SER A 93 14.21 -8.19 -9.94
N TYR A 94 15.24 -8.99 -9.64
CA TYR A 94 16.49 -8.49 -9.09
C TYR A 94 17.67 -9.15 -9.78
N VAL A 95 18.79 -8.44 -9.87
CA VAL A 95 20.05 -8.99 -10.36
C VAL A 95 20.86 -9.40 -9.14
N ASP A 96 21.25 -10.67 -9.07
CA ASP A 96 22.11 -11.14 -7.99
C ASP A 96 23.49 -10.49 -8.10
N ALA A 97 23.97 -9.92 -7.00
CA ALA A 97 25.19 -9.12 -7.00
C ALA A 97 26.46 -9.96 -7.23
N PHE A 98 26.40 -11.27 -6.98
CA PHE A 98 27.55 -12.17 -7.09
C PHE A 98 27.62 -12.87 -8.45
N SER A 99 26.51 -13.45 -8.89
CA SER A 99 26.41 -14.18 -10.16
C SER A 99 26.09 -13.28 -11.36
N GLY A 100 25.50 -12.10 -11.12
CA GLY A 100 24.98 -11.23 -12.18
C GLY A 100 23.71 -11.76 -12.86
N GLU A 101 23.13 -12.84 -12.35
CA GLU A 101 21.93 -13.45 -12.92
C GLU A 101 20.68 -12.65 -12.57
N LEU A 102 19.76 -12.53 -13.53
CA LEU A 102 18.46 -11.90 -13.34
C LEU A 102 17.47 -12.92 -12.78
N PHE A 103 17.04 -12.70 -11.54
CA PHE A 103 16.01 -13.49 -10.88
C PHE A 103 14.64 -12.83 -10.97
N HIS A 104 13.66 -13.61 -11.39
CA HIS A 104 12.26 -13.20 -11.46
C HIS A 104 11.50 -13.59 -10.19
N GLY A 105 10.78 -12.64 -9.59
CA GLY A 105 9.94 -12.91 -8.43
C GLY A 105 8.80 -13.87 -8.79
N ILE A 106 8.78 -15.04 -8.15
CA ILE A 106 7.82 -16.13 -8.44
C ILE A 106 6.36 -15.65 -8.38
N ALA A 107 5.93 -15.12 -7.22
CA ALA A 107 4.54 -14.72 -7.03
C ALA A 107 4.13 -13.49 -7.85
N SER A 108 5.02 -12.50 -8.01
CA SER A 108 4.71 -11.30 -8.76
C SER A 108 4.60 -11.57 -10.26
N HIS A 109 5.49 -12.38 -10.83
CA HIS A 109 5.38 -12.83 -12.23
C HIS A 109 4.14 -13.69 -12.43
N TYR A 110 3.92 -14.68 -11.54
CA TYR A 110 2.74 -15.53 -11.55
C TYR A 110 1.44 -14.71 -11.64
N LEU A 111 1.30 -13.68 -10.78
CA LEU A 111 0.13 -12.82 -10.73
C LEU A 111 0.02 -11.88 -11.94
N CYS A 112 1.11 -11.23 -12.34
CA CYS A 112 1.09 -10.31 -13.47
C CYS A 112 0.77 -11.00 -14.80
N ASP A 113 1.06 -12.30 -14.92
CA ASP A 113 0.74 -13.10 -16.09
C ASP A 113 -0.68 -13.68 -16.09
N ARG A 114 -1.44 -13.55 -14.98
CA ARG A 114 -2.80 -14.07 -14.90
C ARG A 114 -3.77 -13.28 -15.79
N LYS A 115 -4.71 -14.00 -16.39
CA LYS A 115 -5.80 -13.50 -17.22
C LYS A 115 -7.14 -13.64 -16.52
N VAL A 116 -8.14 -12.91 -17.00
CA VAL A 116 -9.52 -13.05 -16.53
C VAL A 116 -9.97 -14.51 -16.69
N GLY A 117 -10.55 -15.08 -15.63
CA GLY A 117 -10.97 -16.48 -15.57
C GLY A 117 -9.95 -17.42 -14.92
N ASP A 118 -8.68 -17.01 -14.81
CA ASP A 118 -7.67 -17.83 -14.13
C ASP A 118 -8.00 -18.01 -12.65
N LYS A 119 -7.64 -19.18 -12.10
CA LYS A 119 -7.81 -19.50 -10.70
C LYS A 119 -6.48 -19.34 -9.96
N ILE A 120 -6.54 -18.78 -8.76
CA ILE A 120 -5.41 -18.67 -7.84
C ILE A 120 -5.80 -19.22 -6.46
N THR A 121 -4.81 -19.62 -5.69
CA THR A 121 -4.98 -20.03 -4.29
C THR A 121 -4.59 -18.88 -3.37
N ILE A 122 -5.47 -18.55 -2.44
CA ILE A 122 -5.24 -17.51 -1.45
C ILE A 122 -5.37 -18.07 -0.02
N THR A 123 -4.80 -17.35 0.95
CA THR A 123 -4.89 -17.66 2.39
C THR A 123 -5.23 -16.40 3.19
N GLY A 124 -5.69 -16.55 4.43
CA GLY A 124 -6.06 -15.45 5.30
C GLY A 124 -7.59 -15.34 5.52
N PRO A 125 -8.12 -14.13 5.75
CA PRO A 125 -7.41 -12.84 5.79
C PRO A 125 -6.44 -12.73 6.97
N TYR A 126 -5.55 -11.75 6.95
CA TYR A 126 -4.61 -11.42 8.01
C TYR A 126 -4.70 -9.93 8.35
N PRO A 127 -4.73 -9.54 9.64
CA PRO A 127 -4.84 -8.14 10.02
C PRO A 127 -3.59 -7.35 9.60
N LEU A 128 -3.79 -6.13 9.12
CA LEU A 128 -2.74 -5.11 9.05
C LEU A 128 -2.71 -4.30 10.35
N ALA A 129 -1.58 -3.63 10.57
CA ALA A 129 -1.43 -2.76 11.73
C ALA A 129 -2.13 -1.40 11.55
N PHE A 130 -2.49 -1.04 10.31
CA PHE A 130 -3.24 0.19 10.02
C PHE A 130 -4.68 0.05 10.49
N LYS A 131 -5.21 1.07 11.15
CA LYS A 131 -6.61 1.12 11.56
C LYS A 131 -7.19 2.50 11.30
N ILE A 132 -8.45 2.56 10.89
CA ILE A 132 -9.15 3.84 10.86
C ILE A 132 -9.58 4.16 12.30
N PRO A 133 -9.19 5.33 12.85
CA PRO A 133 -9.63 5.74 14.18
C PRO A 133 -11.15 5.89 14.25
N GLU A 134 -11.75 5.50 15.38
CA GLU A 134 -13.19 5.69 15.62
C GLU A 134 -13.57 7.18 15.75
N ASP A 135 -12.66 8.00 16.29
CA ASP A 135 -12.81 9.45 16.36
C ASP A 135 -12.66 10.08 14.98
N ARG A 136 -13.78 10.53 14.41
CA ARG A 136 -13.89 11.16 13.08
C ARG A 136 -13.18 12.50 12.95
N SER A 137 -12.74 13.09 14.07
CA SER A 137 -11.90 14.30 14.08
C SER A 137 -10.39 13.98 14.04
N SER A 138 -10.02 12.70 14.01
CA SER A 138 -8.62 12.27 13.94
C SER A 138 -7.97 12.69 12.62
N ASN A 139 -6.76 13.21 12.69
CA ASN A 139 -6.00 13.53 11.48
C ASN A 139 -5.22 12.29 11.01
N LEU A 140 -5.12 12.10 9.69
CA LEU A 140 -4.37 11.01 9.06
C LEU A 140 -3.29 11.57 8.15
N ILE A 141 -2.03 11.19 8.38
CA ILE A 141 -0.91 11.40 7.45
C ILE A 141 -0.56 10.03 6.87
N LEU A 142 -0.88 9.84 5.59
CA LEU A 142 -0.72 8.57 4.89
C LEU A 142 0.46 8.70 3.93
N ILE A 143 1.46 7.82 4.03
CA ILE A 143 2.70 7.88 3.25
C ILE A 143 2.85 6.58 2.46
N GLY A 144 2.40 6.57 1.21
CA GLY A 144 2.32 5.39 0.36
C GLY A 144 3.20 5.47 -0.88
N MET A 145 4.32 4.73 -0.91
CA MET A 145 5.22 4.73 -2.06
C MET A 145 5.03 3.50 -2.95
N GLY A 146 4.87 3.72 -4.26
CA GLY A 146 4.62 2.64 -5.22
C GLY A 146 3.38 1.83 -4.85
N THR A 147 3.53 0.52 -4.65
CA THR A 147 2.42 -0.36 -4.24
C THR A 147 1.90 -0.11 -2.82
N GLY A 148 2.60 0.72 -2.02
CA GLY A 148 2.16 1.18 -0.70
C GLY A 148 0.88 2.02 -0.72
N ILE A 149 0.44 2.50 -1.88
CA ILE A 149 -0.85 3.21 -2.03
C ILE A 149 -2.07 2.30 -1.78
N ALA A 150 -1.93 0.98 -1.94
CA ALA A 150 -3.03 0.02 -1.87
C ALA A 150 -3.89 0.14 -0.59
N PRO A 151 -3.32 0.02 0.64
CA PRO A 151 -4.11 0.15 1.86
C PRO A 151 -4.73 1.55 2.01
N PHE A 152 -4.02 2.61 1.60
CA PHE A 152 -4.51 3.98 1.75
C PHE A 152 -5.65 4.32 0.80
N ARG A 153 -5.63 3.78 -0.41
CA ARG A 153 -6.76 3.85 -1.34
C ARG A 153 -8.00 3.22 -0.72
N ALA A 154 -7.88 2.03 -0.15
CA ALA A 154 -9.00 1.36 0.52
C ALA A 154 -9.52 2.19 1.72
N PHE A 155 -8.62 2.78 2.50
CA PHE A 155 -8.96 3.62 3.65
C PHE A 155 -9.73 4.87 3.25
N ILE A 156 -9.20 5.65 2.30
CA ILE A 156 -9.81 6.89 1.83
C ILE A 156 -11.22 6.61 1.31
N LYS A 157 -11.37 5.58 0.47
CA LYS A 157 -12.69 5.18 -0.03
C LYS A 157 -13.66 4.82 1.11
N HIS A 158 -13.21 4.03 2.07
CA HIS A 158 -14.06 3.61 3.19
C HIS A 158 -14.48 4.79 4.07
N ILE A 159 -13.56 5.72 4.34
CA ILE A 159 -13.85 6.92 5.13
C ILE A 159 -14.97 7.73 4.47
N TYR A 160 -14.84 8.02 3.17
CA TYR A 160 -15.79 8.87 2.45
C TYR A 160 -17.10 8.15 2.08
N ASN A 161 -17.08 6.84 1.87
CA ASN A 161 -18.28 6.08 1.48
C ASN A 161 -19.08 5.56 2.68
N ASP A 162 -18.40 5.02 3.71
CA ASP A 162 -19.02 4.18 4.73
C ASP A 162 -19.04 4.84 6.13
N VAL A 163 -17.96 5.53 6.53
CA VAL A 163 -17.87 6.15 7.87
C VAL A 163 -18.78 7.39 7.96
N LYS A 164 -18.79 8.22 6.90
CA LYS A 164 -19.51 9.50 6.78
C LYS A 164 -19.07 10.54 7.82
N ASP A 165 -19.22 11.82 7.47
CA ASP A 165 -18.97 12.97 8.36
C ASP A 165 -17.55 12.99 8.97
N TRP A 166 -16.54 12.57 8.20
CA TRP A 166 -15.15 12.68 8.61
C TRP A 166 -14.73 14.16 8.60
N THR A 167 -14.24 14.65 9.74
CA THR A 167 -13.87 16.07 9.93
C THR A 167 -12.37 16.28 10.14
N GLY A 168 -11.63 15.22 10.48
CA GLY A 168 -10.18 15.26 10.59
C GLY A 168 -9.50 15.37 9.23
N ARG A 169 -8.33 16.00 9.17
CA ARG A 169 -7.59 16.17 7.92
C ARG A 169 -6.92 14.87 7.49
N ILE A 170 -7.00 14.55 6.21
CA ILE A 170 -6.34 13.41 5.58
C ILE A 170 -5.34 13.94 4.56
N LEU A 171 -4.06 13.73 4.84
CA LEU A 171 -2.94 14.12 3.99
C LEU A 171 -2.28 12.86 3.44
N LEU A 172 -2.48 12.59 2.15
CA LEU A 172 -1.87 11.46 1.46
C LEU A 172 -0.62 11.91 0.70
N PHE A 173 0.56 11.48 1.13
CA PHE A 173 1.77 11.52 0.34
C PHE A 173 1.89 10.21 -0.46
N TYR A 174 1.99 10.34 -1.78
CA TYR A 174 2.28 9.20 -2.63
C TYR A 174 3.05 9.64 -3.86
N GLY A 175 3.80 8.73 -4.45
CA GLY A 175 4.74 9.11 -5.48
C GLY A 175 5.19 7.98 -6.37
N ALA A 176 5.71 8.39 -7.52
CA ALA A 176 6.29 7.54 -8.54
C ALA A 176 7.50 8.25 -9.16
N LYS A 177 8.29 7.56 -9.99
CA LYS A 177 9.45 8.21 -10.62
C LYS A 177 9.02 9.37 -11.51
N THR A 178 7.94 9.18 -12.27
CA THR A 178 7.33 10.20 -13.13
C THR A 178 5.84 10.34 -12.86
N GLY A 179 5.24 11.46 -13.28
CA GLY A 179 3.79 11.65 -13.22
C GLY A 179 2.99 10.63 -14.04
N LEU A 180 3.59 10.07 -15.10
CA LEU A 180 2.96 9.02 -15.91
C LEU A 180 2.86 7.68 -15.16
N GLU A 181 3.77 7.44 -14.22
CA GLU A 181 3.80 6.24 -13.38
C GLU A 181 2.93 6.38 -12.12
N LEU A 182 2.28 7.53 -11.89
CA LEU A 182 1.48 7.73 -10.69
C LEU A 182 0.22 6.87 -10.74
N LEU A 183 0.16 5.90 -9.83
CA LEU A 183 -0.92 4.93 -9.77
C LEU A 183 -2.23 5.63 -9.41
N TYR A 184 -3.32 5.26 -10.09
CA TYR A 184 -4.67 5.80 -9.90
C TYR A 184 -4.87 7.29 -10.24
N GLN A 185 -3.86 7.97 -10.82
CA GLN A 185 -4.00 9.36 -11.26
C GLN A 185 -4.60 9.50 -12.67
N ASN A 186 -4.34 8.52 -13.55
CA ASN A 186 -4.78 8.50 -14.95
C ASN A 186 -6.09 7.71 -15.15
N GLU A 187 -6.88 7.53 -14.09
CA GLU A 187 -8.14 6.79 -14.15
C GLU A 187 -9.21 7.64 -14.84
N ILE A 188 -9.76 7.17 -15.96
CA ILE A 188 -11.00 7.71 -16.56
C ILE A 188 -12.18 7.60 -15.56
N GLU A 189 -12.05 6.78 -14.52
CA GLU A 189 -13.03 6.56 -13.44
C GLU A 189 -12.77 7.39 -12.17
N ASP A 190 -11.87 8.40 -12.23
CA ASP A 190 -11.68 9.44 -11.20
C ASP A 190 -11.42 8.94 -9.76
N ASP A 191 -10.66 7.86 -9.57
CA ASP A 191 -10.65 7.12 -8.31
C ASP A 191 -10.28 7.93 -7.04
N LEU A 192 -9.05 8.45 -6.96
CA LEU A 192 -8.61 9.32 -5.85
C LEU A 192 -8.99 10.78 -6.08
N THR A 193 -9.12 11.19 -7.35
CA THR A 193 -9.49 12.55 -7.76
C THR A 193 -10.91 12.90 -7.38
N ASN A 194 -11.83 11.92 -7.29
CA ASN A 194 -13.19 12.10 -6.78
C ASN A 194 -13.23 12.75 -5.39
N TYR A 195 -12.20 12.52 -4.57
CA TYR A 195 -12.14 13.03 -3.20
C TYR A 195 -11.42 14.37 -3.09
N TYR A 196 -10.85 14.92 -4.18
CA TYR A 196 -10.12 16.20 -4.11
C TYR A 196 -11.02 17.40 -3.81
N ASN A 197 -12.33 17.24 -3.97
CA ASN A 197 -13.33 18.24 -3.59
C ASN A 197 -13.73 18.14 -2.10
N GLU A 198 -13.28 17.11 -1.38
CA GLU A 198 -13.52 16.99 0.06
C GLU A 198 -12.58 17.96 0.79
N ASP A 199 -13.14 18.87 1.59
CA ASP A 199 -12.36 19.88 2.34
C ASP A 199 -11.31 19.26 3.28
N THR A 200 -11.54 18.01 3.68
CA THR A 200 -10.66 17.26 4.59
C THR A 200 -9.55 16.50 3.88
N PHE A 201 -9.58 16.33 2.55
CA PHE A 201 -8.61 15.53 1.82
C PHE A 201 -7.62 16.37 1.03
N LYS A 202 -6.34 16.02 1.15
CA LYS A 202 -5.29 16.51 0.26
C LYS A 202 -4.37 15.37 -0.14
N ALA A 203 -4.13 15.26 -1.44
CA ALA A 203 -3.16 14.33 -2.00
C ALA A 203 -1.93 15.10 -2.50
N ILE A 204 -0.75 14.67 -2.08
CA ILE A 204 0.52 15.31 -2.35
C ILE A 204 1.42 14.33 -3.08
N HIS A 205 1.90 14.77 -4.25
CA HIS A 205 2.70 13.96 -5.14
C HIS A 205 4.17 14.15 -4.85
N ALA A 206 4.89 13.05 -4.67
CA ALA A 206 6.35 13.02 -4.65
C ALA A 206 6.87 12.42 -5.96
N PHE A 207 7.86 13.06 -6.57
CA PHE A 207 8.47 12.61 -7.83
C PHE A 207 9.97 12.44 -7.72
N SER A 208 10.56 11.70 -8.65
CA SER A 208 12.01 11.70 -8.82
C SER A 208 12.44 13.04 -9.42
N PRO A 209 13.48 13.71 -8.91
CA PRO A 209 13.99 14.96 -9.49
C PRO A 209 14.66 14.73 -10.85
N ARG A 210 15.22 13.53 -11.06
CA ARG A 210 15.91 13.14 -12.30
C ARG A 210 15.51 11.71 -12.68
N PRO A 211 14.27 11.50 -13.15
CA PRO A 211 13.76 10.17 -13.47
C PRO A 211 14.56 9.47 -14.57
N LEU A 212 15.08 10.24 -15.55
CA LEU A 212 15.94 9.74 -16.63
C LEU A 212 17.28 9.17 -16.12
N TRP A 213 17.74 9.60 -14.94
CA TRP A 213 18.95 9.11 -14.29
C TRP A 213 18.65 8.00 -13.26
N ASN A 214 17.40 7.54 -13.21
CA ASN A 214 16.92 6.53 -12.27
C ASN A 214 17.10 6.95 -10.79
N ASP A 215 17.08 8.26 -10.52
CA ASP A 215 17.10 8.78 -9.15
C ASP A 215 15.85 8.32 -8.38
N PRO A 216 15.97 8.08 -7.06
CA PRO A 216 14.83 7.68 -6.24
C PRO A 216 13.76 8.78 -6.16
N VAL A 217 12.56 8.40 -5.73
CA VAL A 217 11.52 9.37 -5.42
C VAL A 217 11.85 10.07 -4.11
N VAL A 218 11.77 11.40 -4.10
CA VAL A 218 12.23 12.27 -3.02
C VAL A 218 11.01 12.78 -2.24
N ILE A 219 10.57 11.99 -1.25
CA ILE A 219 9.39 12.33 -0.44
C ILE A 219 9.68 13.38 0.64
N ASP A 220 10.92 13.43 1.10
CA ASP A 220 11.43 14.42 2.04
C ASP A 220 11.19 15.85 1.54
N GLN A 221 11.43 16.12 0.25
CA GLN A 221 11.13 17.43 -0.33
C GLN A 221 9.63 17.77 -0.24
N SER A 222 8.76 16.83 -0.59
CA SER A 222 7.30 17.05 -0.52
C SER A 222 6.81 17.27 0.92
N ILE A 223 7.46 16.63 1.89
CA ILE A 223 7.20 16.82 3.32
C ILE A 223 7.67 18.21 3.76
N ASP A 224 8.86 18.64 3.36
CA ASP A 224 9.42 19.95 3.70
C ASP A 224 8.55 21.09 3.15
N GLU A 225 8.07 20.97 1.91
CA GLU A 225 7.15 21.92 1.27
C GLU A 225 5.80 22.05 1.99
N ARG A 226 5.50 21.16 2.94
CA ARG A 226 4.26 21.13 3.73
C ARG A 226 4.54 21.09 5.24
N SER A 227 5.76 21.47 5.62
CA SER A 227 6.23 21.46 7.00
C SER A 227 5.27 22.15 7.97
N GLU A 228 4.71 23.31 7.63
CA GLU A 228 3.76 24.02 8.49
C GLU A 228 2.47 23.22 8.75
N GLU A 229 1.90 22.62 7.70
CA GLU A 229 0.67 21.82 7.80
C GLU A 229 0.91 20.53 8.59
N ILE A 230 2.05 19.87 8.35
CA ILE A 230 2.46 18.67 9.08
C ILE A 230 2.72 18.99 10.55
N LEU A 231 3.42 20.10 10.84
CA LEU A 231 3.72 20.53 12.20
C LEU A 231 2.44 20.84 12.98
N ASP A 232 1.48 21.52 12.34
CA ASP A 232 0.17 21.78 12.91
C ASP A 232 -0.59 20.47 13.18
N MET A 233 -0.65 19.54 12.22
CA MET A 233 -1.25 18.21 12.43
C MET A 233 -0.55 17.44 13.56
N LEU A 234 0.78 17.47 13.65
CA LEU A 234 1.56 16.81 14.69
C LEU A 234 1.28 17.35 16.09
N SER A 235 0.78 18.59 16.22
CA SER A 235 0.41 19.19 17.50
C SER A 235 -0.83 18.54 18.12
N TYR A 236 -1.70 17.95 17.29
CA TYR A 236 -2.90 17.25 17.75
C TYR A 236 -2.55 15.86 18.29
N LEU A 237 -3.18 15.50 19.42
CA LEU A 237 -2.99 14.18 20.03
C LEU A 237 -3.67 13.07 19.21
N ASN A 238 -4.71 13.36 18.44
CA ASN A 238 -5.46 12.40 17.62
C ASN A 238 -4.95 12.33 16.17
N THR A 239 -3.67 12.62 15.94
CA THR A 239 -3.02 12.46 14.63
C THR A 239 -2.36 11.09 14.51
N TYR A 240 -2.63 10.41 13.40
CA TYR A 240 -2.08 9.11 13.04
C TYR A 240 -1.23 9.24 11.79
N ILE A 241 -0.10 8.54 11.76
CA ILE A 241 0.84 8.53 10.65
C ILE A 241 1.08 7.08 10.23
N TYR A 242 0.73 6.77 8.99
CA TYR A 242 0.84 5.44 8.42
C TYR A 242 1.77 5.46 7.22
N VAL A 243 2.76 4.56 7.22
CA VAL A 243 3.78 4.46 6.16
C VAL A 243 3.69 3.09 5.52
N ALA A 244 3.54 3.02 4.20
CA ALA A 244 3.52 1.77 3.45
C ALA A 244 4.37 1.86 2.18
N GLY A 245 5.15 0.82 1.90
CA GLY A 245 5.96 0.75 0.68
C GLY A 245 7.23 -0.09 0.84
N HIS A 246 8.12 0.06 -0.14
CA HIS A 246 9.46 -0.54 -0.12
C HIS A 246 10.32 0.07 1.00
N GLU A 247 11.28 -0.67 1.56
CA GLU A 247 12.20 -0.22 2.64
C GLU A 247 12.84 1.17 2.44
N LYS A 248 13.04 1.55 1.18
CA LYS A 248 13.59 2.85 0.79
C LYS A 248 12.70 4.03 1.15
N VAL A 249 11.41 3.84 1.43
CA VAL A 249 10.52 4.93 1.88
C VAL A 249 10.97 5.51 3.22
N ASN A 250 11.61 4.70 4.07
CA ASN A 250 12.13 5.15 5.36
C ASN A 250 13.45 5.92 5.21
N GLU A 251 14.14 5.82 4.08
CA GLU A 251 15.33 6.61 3.79
C GLU A 251 14.95 8.09 3.69
N GLY A 252 15.48 8.92 4.59
CA GLY A 252 15.21 10.36 4.61
C GLY A 252 13.93 10.76 5.33
N LEU A 253 12.98 9.85 5.59
CA LEU A 253 11.72 10.18 6.26
C LEU A 253 11.93 10.74 7.68
N ASP A 254 12.75 10.08 8.49
CA ASP A 254 13.07 10.54 9.84
C ASP A 254 13.83 11.88 9.85
N LYS A 255 14.59 12.15 8.79
CA LYS A 255 15.28 13.43 8.62
C LYS A 255 14.27 14.53 8.29
N ALA A 256 13.38 14.30 7.33
CA ALA A 256 12.35 15.25 6.94
C ALA A 256 11.47 15.65 8.14
N PHE A 257 10.97 14.69 8.92
CA PHE A 257 10.20 14.99 10.12
C PHE A 257 11.02 15.70 11.22
N ALA A 258 12.32 15.39 11.35
CA ALA A 258 13.21 16.13 12.24
C ALA A 258 13.38 17.60 11.83
N ASP A 259 13.48 17.85 10.52
CA ASP A 259 13.59 19.19 9.94
C ASP A 259 12.27 19.96 10.12
N VAL A 260 11.11 19.33 9.87
CA VAL A 260 9.77 19.89 10.14
C VAL A 260 9.61 20.30 11.61
N MET A 261 10.09 19.48 12.54
CA MET A 261 10.03 19.80 13.98
C MET A 261 11.14 20.75 14.46
N GLY A 262 12.06 21.13 13.57
CA GLY A 262 13.23 21.98 13.84
C GLY A 262 14.25 21.35 14.80
N SER A 263 14.13 20.06 15.10
CA SER A 263 15.06 19.35 16.00
C SER A 263 14.85 17.84 15.94
N LYS A 264 15.94 17.12 15.65
CA LYS A 264 15.99 15.64 15.74
C LYS A 264 15.53 15.11 17.09
N LYS A 265 15.96 15.72 18.20
CA LYS A 265 15.57 15.27 19.55
C LYS A 265 14.08 15.40 19.80
N LYS A 266 13.46 16.49 19.31
CA LYS A 266 12.00 16.66 19.44
C LYS A 266 11.27 15.62 18.61
N TRP A 267 11.73 15.35 17.38
CA TRP A 267 11.14 14.32 16.52
C TRP A 267 11.22 12.93 17.15
N GLU A 268 12.39 12.53 17.66
CA GLU A 268 12.57 11.23 18.31
C GLU A 268 11.62 11.05 19.50
N ALA A 269 11.46 12.08 20.34
CA ALA A 269 10.50 12.05 21.44
C ALA A 269 9.05 11.92 20.94
N ARG A 270 8.67 12.71 19.92
CA ARG A 270 7.32 12.68 19.36
C ARG A 270 7.01 11.36 18.65
N LYS A 271 7.96 10.83 17.88
CA LYS A 271 7.83 9.52 17.23
C LYS A 271 7.66 8.41 18.26
N ALA A 272 8.42 8.45 19.37
CA ALA A 272 8.26 7.50 20.46
C ALA A 272 6.86 7.56 21.11
N GLU A 273 6.31 8.77 21.32
CA GLU A 273 4.92 8.94 21.79
C GLU A 273 3.90 8.38 20.79
N LEU A 274 4.08 8.64 19.49
CA LEU A 274 3.19 8.13 18.45
C LEU A 274 3.24 6.60 18.38
N ILE A 275 4.43 5.99 18.47
CA ILE A 275 4.59 4.53 18.51
C ILE A 275 3.93 3.95 19.77
N ALA A 276 4.18 4.53 20.95
CA ALA A 276 3.57 4.09 22.20
C ALA A 276 2.04 4.20 22.17
N GLY A 277 1.52 5.23 21.50
CA GLY A 277 0.08 5.43 21.27
C GLY A 277 -0.51 4.60 20.12
N LYS A 278 0.27 3.77 19.42
CA LYS A 278 -0.13 3.04 18.19
C LYS A 278 -0.63 3.96 17.07
N LYS A 279 -0.09 5.18 17.02
CA LYS A 279 -0.41 6.24 16.05
C LYS A 279 0.65 6.37 14.97
N TRP A 280 1.84 5.79 15.14
CA TRP A 280 2.82 5.64 14.08
C TRP A 280 2.91 4.16 13.72
N VAL A 281 2.57 3.82 12.48
CA VAL A 281 2.55 2.43 12.00
C VAL A 281 3.25 2.36 10.64
N GLU A 282 4.13 1.37 10.50
CA GLU A 282 4.87 1.14 9.26
C GLU A 282 4.56 -0.26 8.71
N LEU A 283 4.24 -0.36 7.43
CA LEU A 283 4.11 -1.60 6.66
C LEU A 283 5.15 -1.58 5.53
N ILE A 284 6.35 -2.03 5.88
CA ILE A 284 7.51 -2.02 5.01
C ILE A 284 7.84 -3.43 4.53
N TYR A 285 8.10 -3.57 3.23
CA TYR A 285 8.35 -4.86 2.57
C TYR A 285 9.46 -4.79 1.52
#